data_AF-A0A7K7WNE0-F1
#
_entry.id   AF-A0A7K7WNE0-F1
#
_cell.length_a   1.000
_cell.length_b   1.000
_cell.length_c   1.000
_cell.angle_alpha   90.00
_cell.angle_beta   90.00
_cell.angle_gamma   90.00
#
_symmetry.space_group_name_H-M   'P 1'
#
loop_
_entity.id
_entity.type
_entity.pdbx_description
1 polymer ?
#
loop_
_entity_poly.entity_id
_entity_poly.type
_entity_poly.pdbx_seq_one_letter_code
_entity_poly.pdbx_strand_id
1 'polypeptide(L)'
;QAQICNYATMRRTSVRYYTADKNVTCRNCSKPGHLSKNCPIPRKIPPCCLCAERGHLQNTCPARFCLNCSLPGHYSKECLERAYWNKHCNRCDMKGHYADACPEIWRQYHLTTKPGPIKMASSHSEPSASVYCYNCSREGHFGYECSERRMHGSIFPTSPFIYYYDDEYDIKRRANRLKRKVA
;
A
#
# COMPACT_ATOMS: atom_id res chain seq x y z
N GLN A 1 10.46 21.25 51.30
CA GLN A 1 9.17 21.09 50.59
C GLN A 1 9.34 21.71 49.21
N ALA A 2 9.44 20.91 48.15
CA ALA A 2 9.81 21.37 46.82
C ALA A 2 8.60 22.00 46.10
N GLN A 3 8.71 23.28 45.75
CA GLN A 3 7.74 23.97 44.88
C GLN A 3 8.22 23.82 43.43
N ILE A 4 7.53 22.96 42.68
CA ILE A 4 7.70 22.83 41.23
C ILE A 4 6.92 23.98 40.58
N CYS A 5 7.60 25.10 40.38
CA CYS A 5 7.07 26.21 39.57
C CYS A 5 7.72 26.11 38.18
N ASN A 6 6.94 25.66 37.20
CA ASN A 6 7.36 25.49 35.81
C ASN A 6 7.77 26.83 35.19
N TYR A 7 9.09 27.09 35.18
CA TYR A 7 9.70 28.08 34.31
C TYR A 7 9.54 27.64 32.84
N ALA A 8 8.57 28.21 32.14
CA ALA A 8 8.56 28.24 30.68
C ALA A 8 8.45 29.70 30.23
N THR A 9 9.53 30.44 30.50
CA THR A 9 9.79 31.74 29.90
C THR A 9 9.57 31.67 28.40
N MET A 10 8.81 32.65 27.88
CA MET A 10 8.64 32.99 26.47
C MET A 10 9.72 32.36 25.59
N ARG A 11 9.34 31.33 24.80
CA ARG A 11 10.17 30.86 23.69
C ARG A 11 10.24 31.96 22.64
N ARG A 12 11.11 32.96 22.88
CA ARG A 12 11.81 33.66 21.81
C ARG A 12 12.53 32.58 21.04
N THR A 13 11.90 32.10 19.97
CA THR A 13 12.59 31.35 18.92
C THR A 13 13.51 32.35 18.24
N SER A 14 14.62 32.68 18.92
CA SER A 14 15.66 33.51 18.34
C SER A 14 16.15 32.77 17.12
N VAL A 15 15.95 33.43 15.99
CA VAL A 15 16.20 32.92 14.66
C VAL A 15 17.72 32.90 14.48
N ARG A 16 18.39 31.91 15.08
CA ARG A 16 19.86 31.89 15.25
C ARG A 16 20.62 31.84 13.91
N TYR A 17 19.95 31.46 12.81
CA TYR A 17 20.56 31.29 11.48
C TYR A 17 19.85 31.99 10.32
N TYR A 18 18.68 32.61 10.55
CA TYR A 18 17.89 33.29 9.51
C TYR A 18 17.61 34.73 9.93
N THR A 19 18.65 35.56 9.93
CA THR A 19 18.51 37.02 10.04
C THR A 19 17.86 37.57 8.75
N ALA A 20 17.26 38.75 8.84
CA ALA A 20 16.65 39.45 7.69
C ALA A 20 17.62 39.63 6.51
N ASP A 21 18.93 39.55 6.79
CA ASP A 21 20.03 39.73 5.83
C ASP A 21 20.41 38.45 5.05
N LYS A 22 19.80 37.29 5.33
CA LYS A 22 19.98 36.10 4.49
C LYS A 22 18.87 36.01 3.44
N ASN A 23 19.27 35.81 2.18
CA ASN A 23 18.44 35.65 0.96
C ASN A 23 17.49 34.44 0.97
N VAL A 24 16.86 34.10 2.10
CA VAL A 24 15.86 33.06 2.19
C VAL A 24 14.53 33.63 1.70
N THR A 25 14.10 33.17 0.52
CA THR A 25 12.80 33.52 -0.05
C THR A 25 11.73 32.60 0.52
N CYS A 26 10.68 33.20 1.08
CA CYS A 26 9.55 32.44 1.60
C CYS A 26 8.79 31.77 0.46
N ARG A 27 8.67 30.43 0.45
CA ARG A 27 7.89 29.71 -0.58
C ARG A 27 6.38 29.99 -0.55
N ASN A 28 5.86 30.62 0.52
CA ASN A 28 4.45 30.97 0.63
C ASN A 28 4.13 32.31 -0.06
N CYS A 29 4.86 33.38 0.30
CA CYS A 29 4.62 34.75 -0.18
C CYS A 29 5.68 35.28 -1.14
N SER A 30 6.72 34.50 -1.42
CA SER A 30 7.87 34.84 -2.27
C SER A 30 8.69 36.05 -1.80
N LYS A 31 8.43 36.59 -0.59
CA LYS A 31 9.21 37.68 0.00
C LYS A 31 10.44 37.14 0.75
N PRO A 32 11.58 37.82 0.68
CA PRO A 32 12.78 37.45 1.42
C PRO A 32 12.65 37.71 2.93
N GLY A 33 13.60 37.21 3.72
CA GLY A 33 13.75 37.53 5.14
C GLY A 33 13.03 36.60 6.13
N HIS A 34 12.32 35.56 5.65
CA HIS A 34 11.69 34.56 6.53
C HIS A 34 11.41 33.21 5.83
N LEU A 35 11.28 32.16 6.63
CA LEU A 35 10.84 30.84 6.16
C LEU A 35 9.31 30.75 6.04
N SER A 36 8.79 29.89 5.17
CA SER A 36 7.34 29.62 5.06
C SER A 36 6.66 29.20 6.37
N LYS A 37 7.44 28.70 7.34
CA LYS A 37 6.93 28.37 8.68
C LYS A 37 6.57 29.61 9.51
N ASN A 38 7.26 30.73 9.29
CA ASN A 38 7.12 31.97 10.04
C ASN A 38 6.52 33.09 9.16
N CYS A 39 5.79 32.71 8.10
CA CYS A 39 5.19 33.68 7.21
C CYS A 39 3.99 34.36 7.89
N PRO A 40 3.89 35.70 7.89
CA PRO A 40 2.74 36.41 8.44
C PRO A 40 1.46 36.21 7.62
N ILE A 41 1.60 35.78 6.36
CA ILE A 41 0.50 35.47 5.46
C ILE A 41 0.09 34.01 5.67
N PRO A 42 -1.22 33.68 5.71
CA PRO A 42 -1.68 32.30 5.82
C PRO A 42 -1.07 31.43 4.74
N ARG A 43 -0.80 30.16 5.07
CA ARG A 43 -0.20 29.22 4.12
C ARG A 43 -1.16 28.96 2.96
N LYS A 44 -0.66 29.12 1.73
CA LYS A 44 -1.34 28.62 0.54
C LYS A 44 -1.45 27.11 0.66
N ILE A 45 -2.69 26.59 0.61
CA ILE A 45 -2.94 25.16 0.52
C ILE A 45 -2.45 24.71 -0.87
N PRO A 46 -1.47 23.79 -0.95
CA PRO A 46 -1.01 23.30 -2.24
C PRO A 46 -2.15 22.58 -2.97
N PRO A 47 -2.13 22.52 -4.31
CA PRO A 47 -3.03 21.64 -5.05
C PRO A 47 -2.96 20.22 -4.50
N CYS A 48 -4.11 19.58 -4.35
CA CYS A 48 -4.20 18.23 -3.84
C CYS A 48 -3.50 17.25 -4.79
N CYS A 49 -2.65 16.38 -4.27
CA CYS A 49 -1.93 15.38 -5.08
C CYS A 49 -2.86 14.33 -5.72
N LEU A 50 -4.11 14.22 -5.26
CA LEU A 50 -5.09 13.23 -5.73
C LEU A 50 -6.00 13.77 -6.84
N CYS A 51 -6.52 14.99 -6.70
CA CYS A 51 -7.47 15.59 -7.64
C CYS A 51 -7.00 16.90 -8.28
N ALA A 52 -5.80 17.39 -7.95
CA ALA A 52 -5.23 18.67 -8.40
C ALA A 52 -6.03 19.94 -8.01
N GLU A 53 -7.15 19.82 -7.30
CA GLU A 53 -7.91 20.97 -6.80
C GLU A 53 -7.26 21.62 -5.58
N ARG A 54 -7.56 22.90 -5.35
CA ARG A 54 -7.09 23.67 -4.19
C ARG A 54 -8.18 23.76 -3.13
N GLY A 55 -7.79 24.05 -1.89
CA GLY A 55 -8.72 24.31 -0.79
C GLY A 55 -8.87 23.17 0.21
N HIS A 56 -8.20 22.03 0.00
CA HIS A 56 -8.18 20.91 0.93
C HIS A 56 -6.79 20.24 1.01
N LEU A 57 -6.54 19.51 2.09
CA LEU A 57 -5.35 18.65 2.21
C LEU A 57 -5.67 17.26 1.63
N GLN A 58 -4.64 16.49 1.27
CA GLN A 58 -4.80 15.12 0.75
C GLN A 58 -5.74 14.25 1.61
N ASN A 59 -5.64 14.39 2.94
CA ASN A 59 -6.43 13.60 3.89
C ASN A 59 -7.93 13.95 3.88
N THR A 60 -8.29 15.17 3.43
CA THR A 60 -9.66 15.69 3.35
C THR A 60 -10.14 15.79 1.90
N CYS A 61 -9.45 15.14 0.96
CA CYS A 61 -9.83 15.16 -0.44
C CYS A 61 -11.15 14.39 -0.66
N PRO A 62 -12.15 14.96 -1.35
CA PRO A 62 -13.40 14.26 -1.65
C PRO A 62 -13.17 13.08 -2.60
N ALA A 63 -12.20 13.20 -3.52
CA ALA A 63 -11.78 12.14 -4.42
C ALA A 63 -10.78 11.15 -3.78
N ARG A 64 -10.61 11.16 -2.45
CA ARG A 64 -9.77 10.16 -1.77
C ARG A 64 -10.40 8.78 -1.92
N PHE A 65 -9.58 7.78 -2.29
CA PHE A 65 -10.00 6.38 -2.34
C PHE A 65 -9.63 5.67 -1.05
N CYS A 66 -10.52 4.79 -0.58
CA CYS A 66 -10.28 3.94 0.57
C CYS A 66 -9.24 2.87 0.22
N LEU A 67 -8.17 2.73 1.01
CA LEU A 67 -7.14 1.71 0.76
C LEU A 67 -7.60 0.28 1.08
N ASN A 68 -8.82 0.12 1.62
CA ASN A 68 -9.41 -1.18 1.92
C ASN A 68 -10.33 -1.67 0.79
N CYS A 69 -11.28 -0.85 0.34
CA CYS A 69 -12.27 -1.23 -0.68
C CYS A 69 -12.10 -0.51 -2.03
N SER A 70 -11.12 0.40 -2.15
CA SER A 70 -10.86 1.21 -3.35
C SER A 70 -12.01 2.13 -3.79
N LEU A 71 -13.07 2.28 -2.97
CA LEU A 71 -14.15 3.22 -3.26
C LEU A 71 -13.79 4.63 -2.79
N PRO A 72 -14.22 5.67 -3.52
CA PRO A 72 -14.01 7.06 -3.12
C PRO A 72 -14.84 7.43 -1.88
N GLY A 73 -14.48 8.54 -1.24
CA GLY A 73 -15.33 9.23 -0.26
C GLY A 73 -15.08 8.90 1.22
N HIS A 74 -14.26 7.90 1.56
CA HIS A 74 -13.97 7.56 2.97
C HIS A 74 -12.54 7.05 3.20
N TYR A 75 -12.08 7.12 4.45
CA TYR A 75 -10.77 6.60 4.86
C TYR A 75 -10.85 5.12 5.24
N SER A 76 -9.73 4.39 5.19
CA SER A 76 -9.70 2.96 5.53
C SER A 76 -10.23 2.62 6.93
N LYS A 77 -10.16 3.56 7.89
CA LYS A 77 -10.73 3.39 9.24
C LYS A 77 -12.25 3.57 9.30
N GLU A 78 -12.83 4.30 8.35
CA GLU A 78 -14.27 4.55 8.22
C GLU A 78 -14.94 3.50 7.31
N CYS A 79 -14.14 2.58 6.76
CA CYS A 79 -14.60 1.55 5.84
C CYS A 79 -15.38 0.49 6.59
N LEU A 80 -16.67 0.36 6.28
CA LEU A 80 -17.54 -0.68 6.84
C LEU A 80 -17.20 -2.08 6.32
N GLU A 81 -16.50 -2.17 5.18
CA GLU A 81 -16.02 -3.44 4.65
C GLU A 81 -14.95 -4.03 5.56
N ARG A 82 -15.07 -5.35 5.83
CA ARG A 82 -14.02 -6.09 6.53
C ARG A 82 -12.68 -5.89 5.80
N ALA A 83 -11.64 -5.61 6.59
CA ALA A 83 -10.26 -5.51 6.13
C ALA A 83 -9.92 -6.57 5.07
N TYR A 84 -9.64 -6.10 3.86
CA TYR A 84 -9.47 -6.91 2.68
C TYR A 84 -8.27 -7.88 2.83
N TRP A 85 -7.22 -7.46 3.52
CA TRP A 85 -6.03 -8.29 3.80
C TRP A 85 -6.33 -9.56 4.63
N ASN A 86 -7.45 -9.62 5.35
CA ASN A 86 -7.88 -10.80 6.09
C ASN A 86 -8.83 -11.71 5.31
N LYS A 87 -9.35 -11.26 4.15
CA LYS A 87 -10.22 -12.08 3.30
C LYS A 87 -9.36 -13.12 2.56
N HIS A 88 -9.82 -14.38 2.56
CA HIS A 88 -9.19 -15.42 1.74
C HIS A 88 -9.57 -15.17 0.27
N CYS A 89 -8.61 -15.39 -0.64
CA CYS A 89 -8.85 -15.25 -2.06
C CYS A 89 -9.62 -16.45 -2.60
N ASN A 90 -10.73 -16.24 -3.30
CA ASN A 90 -11.53 -17.34 -3.86
C ASN A 90 -10.79 -18.20 -4.91
N ARG A 91 -9.62 -17.77 -5.39
CA ARG A 91 -8.82 -18.49 -6.40
C ARG A 91 -7.77 -19.41 -5.76
N CYS A 92 -6.96 -18.86 -4.86
CA CYS A 92 -5.81 -19.55 -4.29
C CYS A 92 -5.92 -19.78 -2.77
N ASP A 93 -7.06 -19.42 -2.19
CA ASP A 93 -7.38 -19.44 -0.75
C ASP A 93 -6.42 -18.65 0.16
N MET A 94 -5.44 -17.96 -0.41
CA MET A 94 -4.46 -17.20 0.36
C MET A 94 -4.98 -15.80 0.74
N LYS A 95 -4.53 -15.27 1.88
CA LYS A 95 -4.86 -13.93 2.36
C LYS A 95 -3.92 -12.87 1.78
N GLY A 96 -4.24 -11.59 2.03
CA GLY A 96 -3.31 -10.50 1.80
C GLY A 96 -3.24 -9.89 0.41
N HIS A 97 -4.12 -10.26 -0.54
CA HIS A 97 -4.04 -9.75 -1.91
C HIS A 97 -5.38 -9.63 -2.64
N TYR A 98 -5.52 -8.57 -3.45
CA TYR A 98 -6.47 -8.39 -4.57
C TYR A 98 -6.99 -9.68 -5.22
N ALA A 99 -8.30 -9.96 -5.31
CA ALA A 99 -8.82 -11.02 -6.19
C ALA A 99 -8.37 -10.78 -7.64
N ASP A 100 -8.22 -9.51 -8.03
CA ASP A 100 -7.68 -9.10 -9.33
C ASP A 100 -6.15 -9.02 -9.36
N ALA A 101 -5.49 -9.08 -8.20
CA ALA A 101 -4.03 -9.10 -8.05
C ALA A 101 -3.55 -10.43 -7.46
N CYS A 102 -4.28 -11.52 -7.71
CA CYS A 102 -3.90 -12.84 -7.25
C CYS A 102 -2.62 -13.29 -7.96
N PRO A 103 -1.58 -13.71 -7.22
CA PRO A 103 -0.31 -14.14 -7.84
C PRO A 103 -0.49 -15.24 -8.87
N GLU A 104 -1.46 -16.13 -8.68
CA GLU A 104 -1.77 -17.21 -9.64
C GLU A 104 -2.19 -16.71 -11.03
N ILE A 105 -2.80 -15.51 -11.11
CA ILE A 105 -3.16 -14.88 -12.39
C ILE A 105 -1.92 -14.75 -13.28
N TRP A 106 -0.75 -14.51 -12.70
CA TRP A 106 0.50 -14.38 -13.43
C TRP A 106 1.25 -15.71 -13.50
N ARG A 107 1.23 -16.53 -12.44
CA ARG A 107 1.92 -17.84 -12.43
C ARG A 107 1.41 -18.77 -13.52
N GLN A 108 0.12 -18.71 -13.90
CA GLN A 108 -0.42 -19.55 -14.97
C GLN A 108 0.28 -19.39 -16.33
N TYR A 109 0.98 -18.28 -16.58
CA TYR A 109 1.72 -18.03 -17.82
C TYR A 109 3.18 -18.52 -17.81
N HIS A 110 3.62 -19.25 -16.78
CA HIS A 110 5.01 -19.72 -16.65
C HIS A 110 5.50 -20.60 -17.82
N LEU A 111 4.61 -21.21 -18.60
CA LEU A 111 4.94 -22.05 -19.77
C LEU A 111 4.68 -21.36 -21.12
N THR A 112 4.23 -20.10 -21.11
CA THR A 112 3.80 -19.40 -22.33
C THR A 112 4.50 -18.05 -22.45
N THR A 113 5.35 -17.90 -23.46
CA THR A 113 5.98 -16.62 -23.83
C THR A 113 5.32 -15.95 -25.03
N LYS A 114 4.45 -16.68 -25.74
CA LYS A 114 3.72 -16.20 -26.92
C LYS A 114 2.23 -16.02 -26.58
N PRO A 115 1.54 -15.04 -27.19
CA PRO A 115 0.09 -14.92 -27.07
C PRO A 115 -0.59 -16.21 -27.53
N GLY A 116 -1.49 -16.75 -26.71
CA GLY A 116 -2.15 -18.02 -26.99
C GLY A 116 -2.91 -18.57 -25.78
N PRO A 117 -3.55 -19.75 -25.92
CA PRO A 117 -4.22 -20.41 -24.81
C PRO A 117 -3.21 -20.78 -23.72
N ILE A 118 -3.68 -20.80 -22.48
CA ILE A 118 -2.88 -21.16 -21.31
C ILE A 118 -2.45 -22.62 -21.46
N LYS A 119 -1.14 -22.87 -21.36
CA LYS A 119 -0.57 -24.21 -21.38
C LYS A 119 -0.47 -24.76 -19.97
N MET A 120 -1.06 -25.92 -19.74
CA MET A 120 -0.96 -26.64 -18.47
C MET A 120 0.30 -27.52 -18.47
N ALA A 121 0.98 -27.58 -17.32
CA ALA A 121 2.05 -28.55 -17.12
C ALA A 121 1.45 -29.96 -17.10
N SER A 122 2.02 -30.87 -17.89
CA SER A 122 1.71 -32.29 -17.82
C SER A 122 2.36 -32.89 -16.57
N SER A 123 1.54 -33.24 -15.58
CA SER A 123 1.86 -33.92 -14.31
C SER A 123 2.77 -33.16 -13.33
N HIS A 124 2.36 -33.14 -12.06
CA HIS A 124 3.21 -32.71 -10.95
C HIS A 124 4.39 -33.67 -10.85
N SER A 125 5.60 -33.19 -11.14
CA SER A 125 6.82 -33.88 -10.77
C SER A 125 6.86 -33.96 -9.24
N GLU A 126 6.80 -35.17 -8.68
CA GLU A 126 6.93 -35.43 -7.25
C GLU A 126 8.15 -34.69 -6.68
N PRO A 127 8.01 -33.93 -5.56
CA PRO A 127 9.12 -33.20 -4.98
C PRO A 127 10.23 -34.17 -4.55
N SER A 128 11.29 -34.21 -5.33
CA SER A 128 12.50 -34.98 -5.01
C SER A 128 13.46 -34.09 -4.24
N ALA A 129 13.25 -33.89 -2.94
CA ALA A 129 14.26 -33.43 -1.98
C ALA A 129 13.65 -33.14 -0.60
N SER A 130 14.47 -33.25 0.45
CA SER A 130 14.19 -32.67 1.76
C SER A 130 13.82 -31.18 1.63
N VAL A 131 12.58 -30.85 1.99
CA VAL A 131 12.06 -29.48 1.95
C VAL A 131 12.41 -28.80 3.27
N TYR A 132 13.09 -27.66 3.20
CA TYR A 132 13.38 -26.81 4.34
C TYR A 132 12.58 -25.52 4.28
N CYS A 133 12.02 -25.12 5.41
CA CYS A 133 11.24 -23.90 5.52
C CYS A 133 12.14 -22.65 5.53
N TYR A 134 11.92 -21.73 4.59
CA TYR A 134 12.65 -20.45 4.53
C TYR A 134 12.37 -19.49 5.70
N ASN A 135 11.37 -19.77 6.55
CA ASN A 135 10.99 -18.92 7.69
C ASN A 135 11.60 -19.42 9.01
N CYS A 136 11.50 -20.72 9.31
CA CYS A 136 11.97 -21.29 10.58
C CYS A 136 13.13 -22.29 10.44
N SER A 137 13.60 -22.54 9.22
CA SER A 137 14.69 -23.48 8.89
C SER A 137 14.44 -24.95 9.29
N ARG A 138 13.23 -25.32 9.74
CA ARG A 138 12.87 -26.72 10.00
C ARG A 138 12.59 -27.45 8.70
N GLU A 139 12.90 -28.74 8.68
CA GLU A 139 12.57 -29.64 7.57
C GLU A 139 11.09 -30.05 7.59
N GLY A 140 10.60 -30.55 6.44
CA GLY A 140 9.30 -31.21 6.30
C GLY A 140 8.13 -30.31 5.91
N HIS A 141 8.33 -29.00 5.71
CA HIS A 141 7.26 -28.11 5.22
C HIS A 141 7.80 -26.94 4.41
N PHE A 142 6.98 -26.42 3.49
CA PHE A 142 7.30 -25.21 2.75
C PHE A 142 7.05 -23.98 3.61
N GLY A 143 7.77 -22.88 3.34
CA GLY A 143 7.59 -21.68 4.16
C GLY A 143 6.21 -21.01 4.03
N TYR A 144 5.34 -21.40 3.08
CA TYR A 144 3.95 -20.94 3.06
C TYR A 144 3.03 -21.71 4.05
N GLU A 145 3.40 -22.93 4.43
CA GLU A 145 2.73 -23.76 5.45
C GLU A 145 3.21 -23.45 6.88
N CYS A 146 4.29 -22.68 7.00
CA CYS A 146 4.90 -22.37 8.28
C CYS A 146 3.94 -21.62 9.20
N SER A 147 3.69 -22.18 10.38
CA SER A 147 2.88 -21.59 11.47
C SER A 147 3.67 -20.62 12.36
N GLU A 148 5.01 -20.60 12.24
CA GLU A 148 5.85 -19.71 13.01
C GLU A 148 5.66 -18.24 12.61
N ARG A 149 5.78 -17.35 13.60
CA ARG A 149 5.66 -15.91 13.37
C ARG A 149 6.69 -15.45 12.35
N ARG A 150 6.22 -14.84 11.25
CA ARG A 150 7.09 -14.25 10.23
C ARG A 150 7.77 -13.00 10.76
N MET A 151 8.96 -12.70 10.22
CA MET A 151 9.75 -11.49 10.55
C MET A 151 8.91 -10.20 10.41
N HIS A 152 8.12 -10.10 9.35
CA HIS A 152 7.19 -8.99 9.13
C HIS A 152 5.75 -9.51 9.13
N GLY A 153 4.95 -9.07 10.12
CA GLY A 153 3.56 -9.49 10.26
C GLY A 153 2.62 -9.05 9.13
N SER A 154 3.05 -8.09 8.30
CA SER A 154 2.34 -7.65 7.10
C SER A 154 2.59 -8.53 5.88
N ILE A 155 3.55 -9.45 5.93
CA ILE A 155 3.88 -10.35 4.82
C ILE A 155 3.06 -11.63 4.99
N PHE A 156 2.06 -11.79 4.13
CA PHE A 156 1.27 -13.01 4.07
C PHE A 156 2.04 -14.13 3.34
N PRO A 157 1.83 -15.41 3.70
CA PRO A 157 2.34 -16.52 2.92
C PRO A 157 1.91 -16.37 1.47
N THR A 158 2.75 -16.76 0.51
CA THR A 158 2.30 -16.95 -0.87
C THR A 158 2.77 -18.31 -1.34
N SER A 159 1.83 -19.15 -1.79
CA SER A 159 2.16 -20.45 -2.37
C SER A 159 2.76 -20.24 -3.77
N PRO A 160 3.88 -20.90 -4.11
CA PRO A 160 4.46 -20.85 -5.45
C PRO A 160 3.66 -21.68 -6.47
N PHE A 161 2.74 -22.52 -6.00
CA PHE A 161 1.96 -23.42 -6.82
C PHE A 161 0.78 -22.72 -7.51
N ILE A 162 0.27 -23.36 -8.55
CA ILE A 162 -0.93 -22.97 -9.27
C ILE A 162 -2.00 -24.02 -8.95
N TYR A 163 -3.00 -23.65 -8.17
CA TYR A 163 -4.14 -24.50 -7.87
C TYR A 163 -5.15 -24.52 -9.02
N TYR A 164 -5.27 -23.41 -9.76
CA TYR A 164 -6.25 -23.25 -10.82
C TYR A 164 -5.73 -22.45 -12.01
N TYR A 165 -5.88 -23.01 -13.21
CA TYR A 165 -5.64 -22.34 -14.49
C TYR A 165 -6.96 -21.73 -14.98
N ASP A 166 -6.93 -20.46 -15.40
CA ASP A 166 -8.14 -19.80 -15.89
C ASP A 166 -8.62 -20.42 -17.21
N ASP A 167 -9.93 -20.62 -17.32
CA ASP A 167 -10.58 -20.90 -18.60
C ASP A 167 -10.93 -19.58 -19.35
N GLU A 168 -11.49 -19.70 -20.55
CA GLU A 168 -11.92 -18.52 -21.31
C GLU A 168 -12.97 -17.67 -20.57
N TYR A 169 -13.85 -18.32 -19.80
CA TYR A 169 -14.93 -17.63 -19.08
C TYR A 169 -14.35 -16.78 -17.95
N ASP A 170 -13.40 -17.30 -17.19
CA ASP A 170 -12.70 -16.60 -16.11
C ASP A 170 -11.89 -15.41 -16.62
N ILE A 171 -11.20 -15.58 -17.75
CA ILE A 171 -10.48 -14.49 -18.42
C ILE A 171 -11.47 -13.37 -18.81
N LYS A 172 -12.59 -13.72 -19.47
CA LYS A 172 -13.64 -12.76 -19.87
C LYS A 172 -14.26 -12.07 -18.64
N ARG A 173 -14.58 -12.83 -17.59
CA ARG A 173 -15.14 -12.32 -16.33
C ARG A 173 -14.21 -11.34 -15.63
N ARG A 174 -12.90 -11.62 -15.59
CA ARG A 174 -11.90 -10.69 -15.05
C ARG A 174 -11.79 -9.43 -15.90
N ALA A 175 -11.73 -9.56 -17.22
CA ALA A 175 -11.68 -8.41 -18.12
C ALA A 175 -12.90 -7.48 -17.94
N ASN A 176 -14.09 -8.06 -17.78
CA ASN A 176 -15.32 -7.29 -17.52
C ASN A 176 -15.29 -6.58 -16.15
N ARG A 177 -14.76 -7.22 -15.10
CA ARG A 177 -14.56 -6.57 -13.79
C ARG A 177 -13.62 -5.36 -13.88
N LEU A 178 -12.53 -5.48 -14.62
CA LEU A 178 -11.59 -4.37 -14.85
C LEU A 178 -12.25 -3.21 -15.60
N LYS A 179 -13.03 -3.51 -16.66
CA LYS A 179 -13.78 -2.48 -17.39
C LYS A 179 -14.75 -1.70 -16.49
N ARG A 180 -15.47 -2.40 -15.60
CA ARG A 180 -16.41 -1.78 -14.64
C ARG A 180 -15.75 -0.94 -13.54
N LYS A 181 -14.46 -1.13 -13.27
CA LYS A 181 -13.72 -0.33 -12.28
C LYS A 181 -13.12 0.95 -12.86
N VAL A 182 -12.99 1.02 -14.19
CA VAL A 182 -12.44 2.18 -14.91
C VAL A 182 -13.55 3.16 -15.32
N ALA A 183 -14.79 2.69 -15.43
CA ALA A 183 -16.00 3.49 -15.64
C ALA A 183 -16.54 4.03 -14.31
#